data_AF-A0A7R9L3T5-F1
#
_entry.id   AF-A0A7R9L3T5-F1
#
_cell.length_a   1.000
_cell.length_b   1.000
_cell.length_c   1.000
_cell.angle_alpha   90.00
_cell.angle_beta   90.00
_cell.angle_gamma   90.00
#
_symmetry.space_group_name_H-M   'P 1'
#
loop_
_entity.id
_entity.type
_entity.pdbx_description
1 polymer ?
#
loop_
_entity_poly.entity_id
_entity_poly.type
_entity_poly.pdbx_seq_one_letter_code
_entity_poly.pdbx_strand_id
1 'polypeptide(L)'
;MKRFDTHVKPPHYGPERPTHVNTIDNSSAAATVVAVCTGSAFFIIVIAATTCYLYKRRNSDQFGHKTLLIKRNIPVDQSLSFKKSSAVKSPGSATVLKKSPSPTGNKSPPGKLHFKLKYNYQKRALCVTIIKCSDLPPKDPNFGSSDPYIKLQLLPEKQHKVKTRVLRKTQNPVYDEDFTFYGINPNHLQTTILHFVVLSFDRYSRDDVIGEVFCQLNLLEFDSLEKQILITKDISPRSHKMRLQGRGEILVSLCYQPAANRLTVVVLKARNLPKMDLTGLCDPYVKIYLVHNNQKIIKKRTHVKKRTTSPVFNESFVFDIPYNEGLENVSIEFQVLDYDRVTKNEVIGKLELGPKTDSSTKKHWQDVISSPRRQIAEWHKLKD
;
A
#
# COMPACT_ATOMS: atom_id res chain seq x y z
N MET A 1 8.13 -75.30 -58.64
CA MET A 1 8.87 -74.02 -58.59
C MET A 1 8.43 -73.27 -57.35
N LYS A 2 9.29 -73.27 -56.31
CA LYS A 2 9.30 -72.48 -55.05
C LYS A 2 8.00 -72.41 -54.21
N ARG A 3 7.99 -72.59 -52.88
CA ARG A 3 8.99 -72.93 -51.86
C ARG A 3 8.24 -72.99 -50.51
N PHE A 4 8.61 -73.97 -49.68
CA PHE A 4 8.53 -74.14 -48.21
C PHE A 4 7.16 -74.05 -47.51
N ASP A 5 6.65 -75.14 -46.90
CA ASP A 5 7.07 -75.77 -45.62
C ASP A 5 6.97 -74.79 -44.43
N THR A 6 6.31 -75.08 -43.31
CA THR A 6 6.25 -76.36 -42.58
C THR A 6 4.96 -76.50 -41.74
N HIS A 7 4.59 -77.77 -41.55
CA HIS A 7 3.59 -78.30 -40.62
C HIS A 7 3.92 -78.06 -39.13
N VAL A 8 2.89 -77.78 -38.30
CA VAL A 8 2.76 -78.32 -36.94
C VAL A 8 1.28 -78.62 -36.63
N LYS A 9 1.00 -79.84 -36.14
CA LYS A 9 -0.33 -80.39 -35.79
C LYS A 9 -0.98 -79.71 -34.57
N PRO A 10 -2.33 -79.68 -34.47
CA PRO A 10 -3.04 -79.24 -33.27
C PRO A 10 -3.27 -80.42 -32.30
N PRO A 11 -3.61 -80.16 -31.03
CA PRO A 11 -4.56 -81.06 -30.38
C PRO A 11 -5.67 -80.37 -29.59
N HIS A 12 -6.85 -80.97 -29.76
CA HIS A 12 -7.93 -81.21 -28.80
C HIS A 12 -8.66 -80.04 -28.12
N TYR A 13 -9.92 -79.91 -28.57
CA TYR A 13 -11.03 -79.24 -27.90
C TYR A 13 -11.40 -79.93 -26.57
N GLY A 14 -11.58 -79.10 -25.53
CA GLY A 14 -12.34 -79.37 -24.30
C GLY A 14 -13.42 -78.28 -24.12
N PRO A 15 -14.43 -78.49 -23.25
CA PRO A 15 -15.81 -78.05 -23.49
C PRO A 15 -16.06 -76.55 -23.28
N GLU A 16 -17.02 -76.04 -24.05
CA GLU A 16 -17.52 -74.66 -23.99
C GLU A 16 -18.06 -74.28 -22.60
N ARG A 17 -17.68 -73.10 -22.12
CA ARG A 17 -18.29 -72.42 -20.96
C ARG A 17 -19.33 -71.40 -21.41
N PRO A 18 -20.34 -71.12 -20.57
CA PRO A 18 -21.54 -70.39 -20.96
C PRO A 18 -21.23 -68.91 -21.24
N THR A 19 -21.90 -68.37 -22.24
CA THR A 19 -21.92 -66.94 -22.59
C THR A 19 -22.49 -66.12 -21.43
N HIS A 20 -21.63 -65.45 -20.68
CA HIS A 20 -22.03 -64.38 -19.76
C HIS A 20 -22.30 -63.10 -20.56
N VAL A 21 -23.58 -62.77 -20.71
CA VAL A 21 -24.02 -61.40 -21.04
C VAL A 21 -23.68 -60.54 -19.82
N ASN A 22 -22.61 -59.74 -19.92
CA ASN A 22 -22.37 -58.67 -18.95
C ASN A 22 -23.29 -57.49 -19.30
N THR A 23 -24.47 -57.45 -18.68
CA THR A 23 -25.19 -56.20 -18.43
C THR A 23 -24.29 -55.30 -17.59
N ILE A 24 -23.72 -54.27 -18.21
CA ILE A 24 -23.02 -53.20 -17.49
C ILE A 24 -24.08 -52.40 -16.72
N ASP A 25 -24.01 -52.45 -15.40
CA ASP A 25 -24.83 -51.66 -14.48
C ASP A 25 -24.61 -50.15 -14.72
N ASN A 26 -25.47 -49.56 -15.54
CA ASN A 26 -25.52 -48.11 -15.83
C ASN A 26 -25.93 -47.25 -14.61
N SER A 27 -26.16 -47.84 -13.43
CA SER A 27 -26.59 -47.14 -12.22
C SER A 27 -25.45 -46.41 -11.50
N SER A 28 -24.21 -46.92 -11.58
CA SER A 28 -23.05 -46.35 -10.86
C SER A 28 -22.43 -45.14 -11.59
N ALA A 29 -22.40 -45.15 -12.92
CA ALA A 29 -21.85 -44.05 -13.70
C ALA A 29 -22.78 -42.82 -13.69
N ALA A 30 -24.10 -43.03 -13.74
CA ALA A 30 -25.09 -41.95 -13.70
C ALA A 30 -25.09 -41.22 -12.35
N ALA A 31 -25.03 -41.95 -11.23
CA ALA A 31 -24.97 -41.34 -9.89
C ALA A 31 -23.72 -40.47 -9.70
N THR A 32 -22.56 -40.92 -10.20
CA THR A 32 -21.29 -40.19 -10.09
C THR A 32 -21.29 -38.89 -10.91
N VAL A 33 -21.85 -38.91 -12.13
CA VAL A 33 -21.93 -37.71 -12.98
C VAL A 33 -22.93 -36.69 -12.40
N VAL A 34 -24.06 -37.15 -11.86
CA VAL A 34 -25.05 -36.26 -11.20
C VAL A 34 -24.47 -35.60 -9.94
N ALA A 35 -23.67 -36.30 -9.13
CA ALA A 35 -22.98 -35.74 -7.97
C ALA A 35 -21.93 -34.66 -8.33
N VAL A 36 -21.17 -34.86 -9.41
CA VAL A 36 -20.16 -33.89 -9.87
C VAL A 36 -20.84 -32.64 -10.47
N CYS A 37 -21.91 -32.82 -11.25
CA CYS A 37 -22.64 -31.69 -11.83
C CYS A 37 -23.38 -30.86 -10.78
N THR A 38 -24.02 -31.51 -9.79
CA THR A 38 -24.71 -30.80 -8.69
C THR A 38 -23.75 -30.05 -7.76
N GLY A 39 -22.58 -30.62 -7.47
CA GLY A 39 -21.54 -29.94 -6.69
C GLY A 39 -20.99 -28.69 -7.38
N SER A 40 -20.80 -28.74 -8.71
CA SER A 40 -20.29 -27.60 -9.49
C SER A 40 -21.27 -26.42 -9.55
N ALA A 41 -22.58 -26.71 -9.71
CA ALA A 41 -23.61 -25.69 -9.72
C ALA A 41 -23.74 -25.01 -8.34
N PHE A 42 -23.66 -25.78 -7.25
CA PHE A 42 -23.71 -25.23 -5.90
C PHE A 42 -22.51 -24.32 -5.61
N PHE A 43 -21.31 -24.70 -6.06
CA PHE A 43 -20.10 -23.89 -5.90
C PHE A 43 -20.18 -22.56 -6.66
N ILE A 44 -20.73 -22.56 -7.88
CA ILE A 44 -20.95 -21.34 -8.68
C ILE A 44 -21.98 -20.44 -8.02
N ILE A 45 -23.07 -20.99 -7.49
CA ILE A 45 -24.11 -20.23 -6.77
C ILE A 45 -23.54 -19.60 -5.50
N VAL A 46 -22.71 -20.32 -4.74
CA VAL A 46 -22.05 -19.79 -3.54
C VAL A 46 -21.07 -18.68 -3.88
N ILE A 47 -20.27 -18.82 -4.95
CA ILE A 47 -19.36 -17.75 -5.41
C ILE A 47 -20.17 -16.53 -5.89
N ALA A 48 -21.26 -16.74 -6.64
CA ALA A 48 -22.10 -15.64 -7.10
C ALA A 48 -22.78 -14.93 -5.92
N ALA A 49 -23.32 -15.67 -4.95
CA ALA A 49 -23.96 -15.12 -3.76
C ALA A 49 -22.97 -14.38 -2.86
N THR A 50 -21.76 -14.93 -2.63
CA THR A 50 -20.71 -14.26 -1.86
C THR A 50 -20.19 -13.02 -2.57
N THR A 51 -20.00 -13.07 -3.89
CA THR A 51 -19.60 -11.90 -4.68
C THR A 51 -20.68 -10.83 -4.67
N CYS A 52 -21.95 -11.21 -4.81
CA CYS A 52 -23.09 -10.29 -4.75
C CYS A 52 -23.26 -9.70 -3.34
N TYR A 53 -23.07 -10.49 -2.28
CA TYR A 53 -23.09 -10.04 -0.90
C TYR A 53 -21.94 -9.06 -0.61
N LEU A 54 -20.71 -9.35 -1.06
CA LEU A 54 -19.57 -8.44 -0.92
C LEU A 54 -19.75 -7.16 -1.75
N TYR A 55 -20.35 -7.25 -2.93
CA TYR A 55 -20.69 -6.10 -3.76
C TYR A 55 -21.77 -5.23 -3.10
N LYS A 56 -22.85 -5.83 -2.58
CA LYS A 56 -23.93 -5.13 -1.88
C LYS A 56 -23.44 -4.53 -0.56
N ARG A 57 -22.57 -5.21 0.19
CA ARG A 57 -21.92 -4.67 1.41
C ARG A 57 -21.02 -3.48 1.09
N ARG A 58 -20.21 -3.58 0.03
CA ARG A 58 -19.36 -2.48 -0.45
C ARG A 58 -20.17 -1.27 -0.95
N ASN A 59 -21.39 -1.48 -1.44
CA ASN A 59 -22.28 -0.40 -1.86
C ASN A 59 -23.12 0.17 -0.69
N SER A 60 -23.43 -0.63 0.33
CA SER A 60 -24.12 -0.18 1.55
C SER A 60 -23.25 0.75 2.40
N ASP A 61 -21.93 0.54 2.38
CA ASP A 61 -20.96 1.45 3.02
C ASP A 61 -20.83 2.81 2.32
N GLN A 62 -21.39 2.99 1.11
CA GLN A 62 -21.50 4.28 0.43
C GLN A 62 -22.85 4.99 0.60
N PHE A 63 -23.90 4.30 1.07
CA PHE A 63 -25.27 4.86 1.12
C PHE A 63 -25.81 5.08 2.54
N GLY A 64 -25.11 4.66 3.59
CA GLY A 64 -25.53 4.76 5.00
C GLY A 64 -25.49 6.16 5.65
N HIS A 65 -25.25 7.24 4.90
CA HIS A 65 -25.19 8.61 5.45
C HIS A 65 -26.23 9.60 4.90
N LYS A 66 -27.30 9.12 4.27
CA LYS A 66 -28.46 9.96 3.96
C LYS A 66 -29.75 9.22 4.27
N THR A 67 -30.34 9.52 5.43
CA THR A 67 -31.78 9.77 5.68
C THR A 67 -32.04 9.58 7.18
N LEU A 68 -32.02 10.69 7.93
CA LEU A 68 -32.86 10.91 9.13
C LEU A 68 -32.86 12.42 9.41
N LEU A 69 -33.45 13.17 8.50
CA LEU A 69 -34.01 14.48 8.79
C LEU A 69 -35.45 14.41 8.32
N ILE A 70 -36.39 14.45 9.27
CA ILE A 70 -37.63 15.22 9.19
C ILE A 70 -38.39 15.10 10.53
N LYS A 71 -38.65 16.29 11.09
CA LYS A 71 -39.71 16.68 12.03
C LYS A 71 -39.69 16.07 13.44
N ARG A 72 -39.36 16.92 14.41
CA ARG A 72 -40.23 17.12 15.56
C ARG A 72 -40.17 18.58 16.05
N ASN A 73 -41.37 19.13 16.23
CA ASN A 73 -41.66 20.50 16.62
C ASN A 73 -41.08 20.87 17.99
N ILE A 74 -40.69 22.15 18.09
CA ILE A 74 -40.45 22.89 19.32
C ILE A 74 -41.77 23.01 20.11
N PRO A 75 -41.72 22.97 21.44
CA PRO A 75 -42.18 24.14 22.17
C PRO A 75 -41.12 24.69 23.14
N VAL A 76 -41.12 26.02 23.19
CA VAL A 76 -40.62 26.96 24.21
C VAL A 76 -41.05 26.43 25.60
N ASP A 77 -40.23 26.40 26.65
CA ASP A 77 -39.63 27.53 27.35
C ASP A 77 -38.60 27.01 28.40
N GLN A 78 -37.95 27.95 29.07
CA GLN A 78 -37.35 27.86 30.41
C GLN A 78 -35.81 27.89 30.49
N SER A 79 -35.38 29.11 30.82
CA SER A 79 -34.09 29.54 31.37
C SER A 79 -33.42 28.55 32.31
N LEU A 80 -32.08 28.53 32.33
CA LEU A 80 -31.30 28.41 33.56
C LEU A 80 -29.85 28.88 33.37
N SER A 81 -29.43 29.69 34.33
CA SER A 81 -28.23 30.52 34.47
C SER A 81 -26.86 29.83 34.31
N PHE A 82 -25.92 30.56 33.72
CA PHE A 82 -24.48 30.34 33.87
C PHE A 82 -24.03 30.67 35.31
N LYS A 83 -23.37 29.72 35.99
CA LYS A 83 -22.52 30.00 37.16
C LYS A 83 -21.07 29.65 36.86
N LYS A 84 -20.19 30.66 36.94
CA LYS A 84 -18.74 30.50 37.11
C LYS A 84 -18.48 29.91 38.50
N SER A 85 -17.49 29.02 38.61
CA SER A 85 -16.86 28.70 39.89
C SER A 85 -15.34 28.73 39.78
N SER A 86 -14.76 29.18 40.88
CA SER A 86 -13.40 29.64 41.12
C SER A 86 -12.46 28.49 41.51
N ALA A 87 -11.16 28.79 41.47
CA ALA A 87 -10.05 27.88 41.74
C ALA A 87 -9.97 27.36 43.19
N VAL A 88 -9.52 26.10 43.33
CA VAL A 88 -8.99 25.52 44.57
C VAL A 88 -7.66 24.81 44.23
N LYS A 89 -6.63 25.04 45.06
CA LYS A 89 -5.26 24.48 44.93
C LYS A 89 -5.04 23.27 45.87
N SER A 90 -4.45 22.20 45.29
CA SER A 90 -3.42 21.26 45.82
C SER A 90 -3.77 20.28 46.96
N PRO A 91 -3.15 19.07 47.08
CA PRO A 91 -1.76 18.74 46.70
C PRO A 91 -1.47 17.35 46.05
N GLY A 92 -0.31 17.27 45.38
CA GLY A 92 0.63 16.14 45.47
C GLY A 92 0.27 14.76 44.89
N SER A 93 0.50 14.56 43.59
CA SER A 93 1.07 13.29 43.12
C SER A 93 1.74 13.46 41.75
N ALA A 94 3.03 13.16 41.70
CA ALA A 94 3.87 13.30 40.52
C ALA A 94 3.55 12.22 39.50
N THR A 95 2.65 12.49 38.55
CA THR A 95 2.61 11.76 37.27
C THR A 95 3.34 12.59 36.22
N VAL A 96 4.56 12.16 35.92
CA VAL A 96 5.38 12.65 34.81
C VAL A 96 4.62 12.39 33.50
N LEU A 97 3.88 13.39 33.03
CA LEU A 97 3.39 13.44 31.66
C LEU A 97 4.61 13.57 30.75
N LYS A 98 5.04 12.45 30.16
CA LYS A 98 6.07 12.45 29.12
C LYS A 98 5.56 13.28 27.96
N LYS A 99 6.18 14.45 27.77
CA LYS A 99 6.09 15.29 26.57
C LYS A 99 6.16 14.39 25.33
N SER A 100 5.18 14.56 24.44
CA SER A 100 5.29 14.12 23.05
C SER A 100 6.60 14.68 22.47
N PRO A 101 7.45 13.85 21.83
CA PRO A 101 8.71 14.36 21.32
C PRO A 101 8.45 15.28 20.13
N SER A 102 8.99 16.49 20.23
CA SER A 102 9.16 17.45 19.13
C SER A 102 9.84 16.78 17.91
N PRO A 103 9.49 17.13 16.66
CA PRO A 103 9.89 16.39 15.46
C PRO A 103 11.30 16.73 14.93
N THR A 104 12.24 17.08 15.81
CA THR A 104 13.60 17.53 15.43
C THR A 104 14.72 16.65 15.99
N GLY A 105 14.44 15.39 16.33
CA GLY A 105 15.48 14.41 16.64
C GLY A 105 16.00 13.73 15.36
N ASN A 106 17.32 13.77 15.14
CA ASN A 106 18.01 12.87 14.21
C ASN A 106 17.69 11.43 14.61
N LYS A 107 16.71 10.81 13.95
CA LYS A 107 16.33 9.43 14.19
C LYS A 107 17.50 8.56 13.75
N SER A 108 18.02 7.75 14.67
CA SER A 108 18.99 6.69 14.35
C SER A 108 18.44 5.82 13.22
N PRO A 109 19.30 5.25 12.36
CA PRO A 109 18.86 4.34 11.31
C PRO A 109 18.02 3.20 11.92
N PRO A 110 16.93 2.76 11.25
CA PRO A 110 15.99 1.75 11.73
C PRO A 110 16.56 0.31 11.83
N GLY A 111 17.81 0.18 12.25
CA GLY A 111 18.52 -1.07 12.44
C GLY A 111 19.57 -1.36 11.36
N LYS A 112 20.12 -2.58 11.41
CA LYS A 112 21.14 -3.09 10.48
C LYS A 112 20.69 -4.39 9.83
N LEU A 113 21.07 -4.59 8.58
CA LEU A 113 20.89 -5.83 7.83
C LEU A 113 22.24 -6.52 7.63
N HIS A 114 22.30 -7.80 7.98
CA HIS A 114 23.45 -8.68 7.75
C HIS A 114 23.12 -9.74 6.70
N PHE A 115 23.94 -9.85 5.67
CA PHE A 115 23.76 -10.81 4.59
C PHE A 115 25.10 -11.27 4.03
N LYS A 116 25.14 -12.45 3.41
CA LYS A 116 26.30 -12.94 2.67
C LYS A 116 26.01 -12.95 1.17
N LEU A 117 27.05 -12.73 0.39
CA LEU A 117 27.02 -12.85 -1.06
C LEU A 117 28.06 -13.86 -1.53
N LYS A 118 27.66 -14.76 -2.42
CA LYS A 118 28.57 -15.67 -3.12
C LYS A 118 28.16 -15.76 -4.57
N TYR A 119 29.09 -15.61 -5.50
CA TYR A 119 28.83 -15.83 -6.91
C TYR A 119 29.51 -17.11 -7.39
N ASN A 120 28.75 -17.94 -8.10
CA ASN A 120 29.24 -19.17 -8.70
C ASN A 120 29.35 -18.98 -10.22
N TYR A 121 30.60 -18.85 -10.71
CA TYR A 121 30.89 -18.65 -12.12
C TYR A 121 30.45 -19.84 -13.00
N GLN A 122 30.62 -21.08 -12.54
CA GLN A 122 30.26 -22.28 -13.29
C GLN A 122 28.75 -22.37 -13.52
N LYS A 123 27.96 -22.06 -12.50
CA LYS A 123 26.48 -22.09 -12.56
C LYS A 123 25.85 -20.77 -13.01
N ARG A 124 26.65 -19.73 -13.24
CA ARG A 124 26.20 -18.34 -13.48
C ARG A 124 25.11 -17.93 -12.49
N ALA A 125 25.40 -18.12 -11.21
CA ALA A 125 24.42 -18.01 -10.15
C ALA A 125 24.91 -17.11 -9.02
N LEU A 126 24.09 -16.13 -8.64
CA LEU A 126 24.33 -15.29 -7.46
C LEU A 126 23.55 -15.87 -6.27
N CYS A 127 24.28 -16.27 -5.23
CA CYS A 127 23.72 -16.71 -3.96
C CYS A 127 23.74 -15.54 -2.96
N VAL A 128 22.57 -15.24 -2.39
CA VAL A 128 22.38 -14.22 -1.36
C VAL A 128 21.82 -14.90 -0.12
N THR A 129 22.59 -14.93 0.96
CA THR A 129 22.14 -15.45 2.26
C THR A 129 21.69 -14.27 3.12
N ILE A 130 20.41 -14.19 3.44
CA ILE A 130 19.91 -13.22 4.41
C ILE A 130 20.06 -13.83 5.79
N ILE A 131 20.93 -13.26 6.62
CA ILE A 131 21.28 -13.82 7.95
C ILE A 131 20.31 -13.29 8.98
N LYS A 132 20.38 -11.98 9.26
CA LYS A 132 19.62 -11.35 10.34
C LYS A 132 19.44 -9.85 10.14
N CYS A 133 18.46 -9.29 10.84
CA CYS A 133 18.46 -7.87 11.16
C CYS A 133 18.75 -7.65 12.65
N SER A 134 19.26 -6.47 12.97
CA SER A 134 19.47 -6.03 14.35
C SER A 134 18.86 -4.65 14.58
N ASP A 135 18.36 -4.43 15.79
CA ASP A 135 17.84 -3.15 16.28
C ASP A 135 16.69 -2.56 15.43
N LEU A 136 15.78 -3.42 14.96
CA LEU A 136 14.60 -2.94 14.23
C LEU A 136 13.65 -2.16 15.16
N PRO A 137 13.05 -1.06 14.70
CA PRO A 137 12.11 -0.30 15.51
C PRO A 137 10.82 -1.11 15.76
N PRO A 138 10.19 -0.95 16.94
CA PRO A 138 8.85 -1.44 17.17
C PRO A 138 7.86 -0.67 16.28
N LYS A 139 7.03 -1.40 15.53
CA LYS A 139 5.96 -0.80 14.72
C LYS A 139 4.59 -0.89 15.38
N ASP A 140 4.34 -1.91 16.19
CA ASP A 140 3.10 -2.02 16.96
C ASP A 140 3.22 -1.26 18.30
N PRO A 141 2.48 -0.16 18.51
CA PRO A 141 2.50 0.61 19.75
C PRO A 141 1.95 -0.15 20.95
N ASN A 142 1.09 -1.15 20.73
CA ASN A 142 0.41 -1.89 21.80
C ASN A 142 1.21 -3.11 22.25
N PHE A 143 1.97 -3.73 21.34
CA PHE A 143 2.74 -4.95 21.62
C PHE A 143 4.25 -4.76 21.67
N GLY A 144 4.77 -3.58 21.34
CA GLY A 144 6.19 -3.25 21.44
C GLY A 144 7.11 -4.12 20.55
N SER A 145 6.55 -4.84 19.58
CA SER A 145 7.30 -5.75 18.70
C SER A 145 6.83 -5.62 17.26
N SER A 146 7.61 -6.17 16.33
CA SER A 146 7.34 -6.16 14.89
C SER A 146 7.33 -7.59 14.38
N ASP A 147 6.68 -7.83 13.25
CA ASP A 147 6.67 -9.12 12.57
C ASP A 147 7.53 -9.04 11.29
N PRO A 148 8.87 -8.94 11.39
CA PRO A 148 9.69 -8.53 10.27
C PRO A 148 9.90 -9.63 9.21
N TYR A 149 9.91 -9.21 7.95
CA TYR A 149 10.36 -10.01 6.81
C TYR A 149 11.01 -9.12 5.75
N ILE A 150 11.80 -9.72 4.87
CA ILE A 150 12.58 -8.98 3.87
C ILE A 150 12.15 -9.39 2.46
N LYS A 151 11.89 -8.41 1.61
CA LYS A 151 11.78 -8.60 0.16
C LYS A 151 13.12 -8.26 -0.47
N LEU A 152 13.67 -9.19 -1.25
CA LEU A 152 14.88 -9.01 -2.02
C LEU A 152 14.54 -8.96 -3.51
N GLN A 153 15.08 -7.95 -4.18
CA GLN A 153 14.95 -7.77 -5.63
C GLN A 153 16.30 -7.40 -6.25
N LEU A 154 16.57 -7.96 -7.43
CA LEU A 154 17.68 -7.52 -8.29
C LEU A 154 17.20 -6.39 -9.21
N LEU A 155 17.99 -5.34 -9.32
CA LEU A 155 17.79 -4.23 -10.27
C LEU A 155 18.94 -4.24 -11.29
N PRO A 156 18.69 -3.91 -12.58
CA PRO A 156 17.46 -3.34 -13.15
C PRO A 156 16.41 -4.37 -13.58
N GLU A 157 16.79 -5.64 -13.75
CA GLU A 157 15.92 -6.71 -14.25
C GLU A 157 14.92 -7.18 -13.16
N LYS A 158 13.71 -6.61 -13.20
CA LYS A 158 12.66 -6.71 -12.16
C LYS A 158 11.98 -8.08 -12.04
N GLN A 159 12.57 -9.13 -12.61
CA GLN A 159 11.96 -10.46 -12.65
C GLN A 159 12.29 -11.29 -11.39
N HIS A 160 13.48 -11.07 -10.82
CA HIS A 160 13.94 -11.81 -9.66
C HIS A 160 13.49 -11.14 -8.37
N LYS A 161 12.37 -11.61 -7.83
CA LYS A 161 11.81 -11.15 -6.55
C LYS A 161 11.60 -12.33 -5.63
N VAL A 162 12.21 -12.27 -4.45
CA VAL A 162 12.06 -13.28 -3.40
C VAL A 162 11.73 -12.58 -2.08
N LYS A 163 11.21 -13.35 -1.13
CA LYS A 163 10.91 -12.85 0.21
C LYS A 163 11.31 -13.90 1.24
N THR A 164 11.76 -13.44 2.38
CA THR A 164 11.99 -14.31 3.54
C THR A 164 10.67 -14.75 4.16
N ARG A 165 10.76 -15.70 5.10
CA ARG A 165 9.67 -15.96 6.04
C ARG A 165 9.43 -14.74 6.94
N VAL A 166 8.21 -14.68 7.49
CA VAL A 166 7.84 -13.70 8.52
C VAL A 166 8.22 -14.27 9.88
N LEU A 167 9.05 -13.54 10.63
CA LEU A 167 9.33 -13.87 12.02
C LEU A 167 8.43 -13.03 12.91
N ARG A 168 7.83 -13.65 13.93
CA ARG A 168 6.84 -12.98 14.79
C ARG A 168 7.52 -12.30 15.98
N LYS A 169 7.00 -11.13 16.34
CA LYS A 169 7.29 -10.42 17.60
C LYS A 169 8.79 -10.30 17.90
N THR A 170 9.59 -9.88 16.94
CA THR A 170 11.03 -9.74 17.10
C THR A 170 11.57 -8.47 16.46
N GLN A 171 12.53 -7.84 17.13
CA GLN A 171 13.31 -6.71 16.61
C GLN A 171 14.69 -7.13 16.10
N ASN A 172 15.07 -8.38 16.37
CA ASN A 172 16.36 -8.98 15.98
C ASN A 172 16.10 -10.31 15.25
N PRO A 173 15.40 -10.29 14.10
CA PRO A 173 15.06 -11.50 13.39
C PRO A 173 16.31 -12.18 12.83
N VAL A 174 16.38 -13.51 12.99
CA VAL A 174 17.40 -14.37 12.36
C VAL A 174 16.70 -15.24 11.31
N TYR A 175 16.97 -14.92 10.05
CA TYR A 175 16.37 -15.59 8.90
C TYR A 175 17.16 -16.84 8.52
N ASP A 176 18.47 -16.69 8.32
CA ASP A 176 19.37 -17.69 7.76
C ASP A 176 18.79 -18.37 6.50
N GLU A 177 18.31 -17.55 5.56
CA GLU A 177 17.68 -17.99 4.32
C GLU A 177 18.57 -17.71 3.11
N ASP A 178 18.75 -18.72 2.26
CA ASP A 178 19.53 -18.65 1.03
C ASP A 178 18.63 -18.45 -0.20
N PHE A 179 18.97 -17.46 -1.01
CA PHE A 179 18.33 -17.19 -2.30
C PHE A 179 19.35 -17.31 -3.42
N THR A 180 19.08 -18.16 -4.41
CA THR A 180 19.95 -18.32 -5.58
C THR A 180 19.27 -17.76 -6.83
N PHE A 181 19.94 -16.83 -7.49
CA PHE A 181 19.51 -16.22 -8.74
C PHE A 181 20.37 -16.77 -9.88
N TYR A 182 19.77 -17.60 -10.73
CA TYR A 182 20.43 -18.21 -11.88
C TYR A 182 20.37 -17.29 -13.10
N GLY A 183 21.31 -17.49 -14.03
CA GLY A 183 21.35 -16.77 -15.32
C GLY A 183 21.94 -15.37 -15.23
N ILE A 184 22.59 -15.02 -14.12
CA ILE A 184 23.24 -13.72 -13.95
C ILE A 184 24.63 -13.82 -14.58
N ASN A 185 24.88 -13.09 -15.67
CA ASN A 185 26.20 -13.06 -16.30
C ASN A 185 27.17 -12.18 -15.48
N PRO A 186 28.49 -12.47 -15.49
CA PRO A 186 29.48 -11.64 -14.80
C PRO A 186 29.42 -10.16 -15.19
N ASN A 187 29.21 -9.86 -16.48
CA ASN A 187 29.06 -8.49 -16.98
C ASN A 187 27.85 -7.78 -16.37
N HIS A 188 26.78 -8.51 -16.05
CA HIS A 188 25.58 -7.94 -15.45
C HIS A 188 25.81 -7.60 -13.97
N LEU A 189 26.72 -8.31 -13.28
CA LEU A 189 27.03 -8.05 -11.86
C LEU A 189 27.45 -6.59 -11.65
N GLN A 190 28.26 -6.02 -12.56
CA GLN A 190 28.71 -4.62 -12.45
C GLN A 190 27.57 -3.61 -12.46
N THR A 191 26.45 -3.93 -13.09
CA THR A 191 25.27 -3.06 -13.14
C THR A 191 24.18 -3.45 -12.14
N THR A 192 24.36 -4.59 -11.46
CA THR A 192 23.33 -5.17 -10.59
C THR A 192 23.35 -4.49 -9.22
N ILE A 193 22.15 -4.12 -8.77
CA ILE A 193 21.92 -3.59 -7.43
C ILE A 193 21.01 -4.56 -6.69
N LEU A 194 21.49 -5.08 -5.56
CA LEU A 194 20.65 -5.80 -4.61
C LEU A 194 19.87 -4.79 -3.79
N HIS A 195 18.56 -4.94 -3.82
CA HIS A 195 17.66 -4.07 -3.10
C HIS A 195 16.83 -4.88 -2.11
N PHE A 196 17.01 -4.57 -0.83
CA PHE A 196 16.30 -5.20 0.27
C PHE A 196 15.30 -4.22 0.85
N VAL A 197 14.03 -4.63 0.96
CA VAL A 197 13.00 -3.89 1.69
C VAL A 197 12.67 -4.67 2.95
N VAL A 198 12.86 -4.05 4.10
CA VAL A 198 12.50 -4.62 5.40
C VAL A 198 11.11 -4.14 5.76
N LEU A 199 10.17 -5.07 5.95
CA LEU A 199 8.77 -4.78 6.27
C LEU A 199 8.36 -5.47 7.56
N SER A 200 7.38 -4.89 8.26
CA SER A 200 6.62 -5.57 9.32
C SER A 200 5.30 -6.04 8.73
N PHE A 201 5.04 -7.34 8.84
CA PHE A 201 3.79 -7.96 8.43
C PHE A 201 2.63 -7.51 9.34
N ASP A 202 1.46 -7.28 8.74
CA ASP A 202 0.21 -7.04 9.47
C ASP A 202 -0.89 -7.96 8.94
N ARG A 203 -1.59 -8.65 9.85
CA ARG A 203 -2.66 -9.60 9.48
C ARG A 203 -3.93 -8.90 8.99
N TYR A 204 -4.25 -7.74 9.53
CA TYR A 204 -5.54 -7.07 9.32
C TYR A 204 -5.42 -5.79 8.50
N SER A 205 -4.20 -5.31 8.26
CA SER A 205 -3.93 -4.12 7.44
C SER A 205 -2.83 -4.38 6.42
N ARG A 206 -2.33 -3.32 5.78
CA ARG A 206 -1.21 -3.43 4.83
C ARG A 206 0.11 -3.41 5.59
N ASP A 207 1.11 -4.12 5.08
CA ASP A 207 2.42 -4.21 5.71
C ASP A 207 3.09 -2.83 5.83
N ASP A 208 3.80 -2.64 6.94
CA ASP A 208 4.55 -1.42 7.24
C ASP A 208 5.99 -1.53 6.76
N VAL A 209 6.45 -0.57 5.96
CA VAL A 209 7.87 -0.50 5.61
C VAL A 209 8.66 0.02 6.81
N ILE A 210 9.70 -0.73 7.19
CA ILE A 210 10.67 -0.33 8.23
C ILE A 210 11.77 0.50 7.57
N GLY A 211 12.31 0.01 6.45
CA GLY A 211 13.28 0.72 5.63
C GLY A 211 13.83 -0.11 4.49
N GLU A 212 14.85 0.43 3.82
CA GLU A 212 15.45 -0.13 2.61
C GLU A 212 16.99 -0.14 2.69
N VAL A 213 17.60 -1.11 2.02
CA VAL A 213 19.05 -1.25 1.86
C VAL A 213 19.38 -1.49 0.40
N PHE A 214 20.37 -0.74 -0.11
CA PHE A 214 20.93 -0.92 -1.44
C PHE A 214 22.38 -1.40 -1.34
N CYS A 215 22.71 -2.42 -2.13
CA CYS A 215 24.07 -2.89 -2.29
C CYS A 215 24.37 -3.04 -3.78
N GLN A 216 25.20 -2.13 -4.30
CA GLN A 216 25.70 -2.23 -5.67
C GLN A 216 26.84 -3.25 -5.70
N LEU A 217 26.78 -4.20 -6.63
CA LEU A 217 27.76 -5.28 -6.68
C LEU A 217 29.10 -4.86 -7.30
N ASN A 218 29.14 -3.78 -8.09
CA ASN A 218 30.39 -3.22 -8.65
C ASN A 218 31.37 -2.70 -7.59
N LEU A 219 30.88 -2.31 -6.41
CA LEU A 219 31.71 -1.80 -5.33
C LEU A 219 32.39 -2.92 -4.54
N LEU A 220 32.09 -4.18 -4.87
CA LEU A 220 32.67 -5.35 -4.23
C LEU A 220 33.76 -5.92 -5.15
N GLU A 221 34.93 -6.22 -4.58
CA GLU A 221 35.99 -6.89 -5.32
C GLU A 221 35.50 -8.27 -5.79
N PHE A 222 35.48 -8.50 -7.11
CA PHE A 222 34.88 -9.68 -7.73
C PHE A 222 35.57 -11.00 -7.31
N ASP A 223 36.87 -10.98 -7.06
CA ASP A 223 37.65 -12.13 -6.57
C ASP A 223 37.21 -12.58 -5.17
N SER A 224 36.72 -11.64 -4.35
CA SER A 224 36.18 -11.92 -3.02
C SER A 224 34.79 -12.56 -3.11
N LEU A 225 34.07 -12.38 -4.22
CA LEU A 225 32.69 -12.86 -4.39
C LEU A 225 32.61 -14.38 -4.56
N GLU A 226 33.69 -15.04 -5.01
CA GLU A 226 33.78 -16.51 -5.01
C GLU A 226 33.84 -17.09 -3.59
N LYS A 227 34.51 -16.37 -2.68
CA LYS A 227 34.85 -16.82 -1.33
C LYS A 227 33.77 -16.55 -0.28
N GLN A 228 32.59 -16.10 -0.70
CA GLN A 228 31.47 -15.70 0.17
C GLN A 228 31.83 -14.50 1.07
N ILE A 229 31.24 -13.33 0.79
CA ILE A 229 31.49 -12.09 1.53
C ILE A 229 30.35 -11.85 2.52
N LEU A 230 30.68 -11.57 3.78
CA LEU A 230 29.72 -11.08 4.77
C LEU A 230 29.63 -9.55 4.70
N ILE A 231 28.43 -9.02 4.53
CA ILE A 231 28.17 -7.58 4.41
C ILE A 231 27.17 -7.16 5.49
N THR A 232 27.48 -6.04 6.14
CA THR A 232 26.58 -5.37 7.08
C THR A 232 26.25 -3.97 6.55
N LYS A 233 24.96 -3.63 6.48
CA LYS A 233 24.50 -2.31 6.02
C LYS A 233 23.45 -1.75 6.96
N ASP A 234 23.51 -0.44 7.19
CA ASP A 234 22.47 0.27 7.92
C ASP A 234 21.18 0.33 7.08
N ILE A 235 20.04 0.10 7.72
CA ILE A 235 18.73 0.22 7.09
C ILE A 235 18.41 1.71 6.99
N SER A 236 18.05 2.18 5.81
CA SER A 236 17.69 3.57 5.58
C SER A 236 16.16 3.74 5.58
N PRO A 237 15.59 4.76 6.24
CA PRO A 237 14.17 5.06 6.13
C PRO A 237 13.83 5.51 4.71
N ARG A 238 12.74 4.99 4.13
CA ARG A 238 12.27 5.38 2.79
C ARG A 238 12.02 6.90 2.68
N SER A 239 11.61 7.54 3.77
CA SER A 239 11.43 8.99 3.87
C SER A 239 12.71 9.82 3.71
N HIS A 240 13.90 9.23 3.87
CA HIS A 240 15.16 9.98 3.76
C HIS A 240 15.41 10.48 2.32
N LYS A 241 15.07 9.67 1.31
CA LYS A 241 15.15 10.09 -0.11
C LYS A 241 14.22 11.26 -0.43
N MET A 242 13.03 11.31 0.18
CA MET A 242 12.08 12.40 -0.01
C MET A 242 12.61 13.74 0.51
N ARG A 243 13.37 13.74 1.62
CA ARG A 243 13.96 14.97 2.18
C ARG A 243 15.03 15.57 1.28
N LEU A 244 15.75 14.76 0.50
CA LEU A 244 16.84 15.21 -0.37
C LEU A 244 16.35 15.69 -1.74
N GLN A 245 15.35 15.05 -2.32
CA GLN A 245 14.84 15.39 -3.66
C GLN A 245 13.75 16.49 -3.66
N GLY A 246 13.23 16.84 -2.47
CA GLY A 246 12.04 17.67 -2.35
C GLY A 246 10.76 16.88 -2.62
N ARG A 247 9.61 17.48 -2.28
CA ARG A 247 8.29 16.82 -2.35
C ARG A 247 7.51 17.12 -3.64
N GLY A 248 8.06 17.99 -4.49
CA GLY A 248 7.41 18.45 -5.72
C GLY A 248 6.38 19.56 -5.48
N GLU A 249 5.64 19.86 -6.54
CA GLU A 249 4.65 20.95 -6.57
C GLU A 249 3.34 20.43 -7.16
N ILE A 250 2.22 21.00 -6.70
CA ILE A 250 0.89 20.70 -7.20
C ILE A 250 0.23 21.99 -7.72
N LEU A 251 -0.40 21.90 -8.88
CA LEU A 251 -1.25 22.94 -9.46
C LEU A 251 -2.70 22.63 -9.12
N VAL A 252 -3.30 23.52 -8.34
CA VAL A 252 -4.71 23.41 -7.94
C VAL A 252 -5.44 24.68 -8.30
N SER A 253 -6.73 24.56 -8.54
CA SER A 253 -7.57 25.69 -8.86
C SER A 253 -8.84 25.72 -8.04
N LEU A 254 -9.21 26.91 -7.57
CA LEU A 254 -10.34 27.12 -6.69
C LEU A 254 -11.29 28.17 -7.29
N CYS A 255 -12.58 27.97 -7.08
CA CYS A 255 -13.63 28.90 -7.45
C CYS A 255 -14.70 28.89 -6.36
N TYR A 256 -14.88 30.01 -5.67
CA TYR A 256 -15.90 30.18 -4.65
C TYR A 256 -17.15 30.84 -5.24
N GLN A 257 -18.32 30.25 -4.96
CA GLN A 257 -19.63 30.73 -5.40
C GLN A 257 -20.48 31.03 -4.15
N PRO A 258 -20.47 32.28 -3.65
CA PRO A 258 -21.15 32.64 -2.40
C PRO A 258 -22.66 32.35 -2.43
N ALA A 259 -23.34 32.69 -3.53
CA ALA A 259 -24.79 32.50 -3.66
C ALA A 259 -25.25 31.04 -3.56
N ALA A 260 -24.38 30.09 -3.90
CA ALA A 260 -24.65 28.66 -3.82
C ALA A 260 -23.96 27.99 -2.62
N ASN A 261 -23.25 28.74 -1.77
CA ASN A 261 -22.38 28.23 -0.71
C ASN A 261 -21.47 27.08 -1.19
N ARG A 262 -20.88 27.25 -2.37
CA ARG A 262 -20.15 26.18 -3.05
C ARG A 262 -18.71 26.57 -3.32
N LEU A 263 -17.79 25.67 -3.01
CA LEU A 263 -16.39 25.76 -3.42
C LEU A 263 -16.08 24.66 -4.43
N THR A 264 -15.70 25.06 -5.63
CA THR A 264 -15.24 24.13 -6.66
C THR A 264 -13.71 24.08 -6.64
N VAL A 265 -13.17 22.88 -6.46
CA VAL A 265 -11.73 22.60 -6.37
C VAL A 265 -11.35 21.70 -7.54
N VAL A 266 -10.43 22.15 -8.38
CA VAL A 266 -9.88 21.36 -9.49
C VAL A 266 -8.44 21.00 -9.18
N VAL A 267 -8.15 19.70 -9.14
CA VAL A 267 -6.78 19.19 -9.10
C VAL A 267 -6.32 19.03 -10.54
N LEU A 268 -5.40 19.88 -10.99
CA LEU A 268 -4.98 19.94 -12.39
C LEU A 268 -3.84 18.94 -12.64
N LYS A 269 -2.66 19.21 -12.07
CA LYS A 269 -1.45 18.38 -12.28
C LYS A 269 -0.46 18.58 -11.14
N ALA A 270 0.50 17.67 -11.02
CA ALA A 270 1.67 17.84 -10.17
C ALA A 270 2.95 17.67 -10.99
N ARG A 271 4.08 18.14 -10.47
CA ARG A 271 5.40 18.00 -11.10
C ARG A 271 6.48 17.82 -10.05
N ASN A 272 7.60 17.23 -10.49
CA ASN A 272 8.79 17.01 -9.67
C ASN A 272 8.47 16.23 -8.38
N LEU A 273 7.50 15.31 -8.43
CA LEU A 273 7.25 14.42 -7.30
C LEU A 273 8.44 13.48 -7.11
N PRO A 274 8.83 13.17 -5.86
CA PRO A 274 9.91 12.23 -5.59
C PRO A 274 9.57 10.85 -6.17
N LYS A 275 10.62 10.15 -6.56
CA LYS A 275 10.53 8.77 -7.04
C LYS A 275 10.32 7.87 -5.82
N MET A 276 9.07 7.49 -5.59
CA MET A 276 8.69 6.72 -4.41
C MET A 276 8.90 5.23 -4.61
N ASP A 277 8.68 4.72 -5.83
CA ASP A 277 8.89 3.33 -6.17
C ASP A 277 10.29 3.04 -6.71
N LEU A 278 10.70 1.79 -6.53
CA LEU A 278 11.95 1.18 -7.03
C LEU A 278 12.14 1.31 -8.54
N THR A 279 11.06 1.60 -9.28
CA THR A 279 11.11 1.84 -10.72
C THR A 279 11.56 3.25 -11.08
N GLY A 280 11.83 4.09 -10.08
CA GLY A 280 12.19 5.47 -10.27
C GLY A 280 11.01 6.34 -10.65
N LEU A 281 9.78 5.94 -10.33
CA LEU A 281 8.53 6.66 -10.59
C LEU A 281 7.64 6.53 -9.35
N CYS A 282 6.44 7.11 -9.38
CA CYS A 282 5.42 6.91 -8.36
C CYS A 282 4.07 6.67 -9.03
N ASP A 283 3.10 6.18 -8.26
CA ASP A 283 1.70 6.02 -8.62
C ASP A 283 0.84 7.07 -7.90
N PRO A 284 0.98 8.38 -8.21
CA PRO A 284 0.38 9.44 -7.42
C PRO A 284 -1.15 9.52 -7.53
N TYR A 285 -1.78 9.85 -6.40
CA TYR A 285 -3.17 10.31 -6.29
C TYR A 285 -3.31 11.33 -5.16
N VAL A 286 -4.35 12.15 -5.22
CA VAL A 286 -4.57 13.23 -4.25
C VAL A 286 -5.83 12.94 -3.44
N LYS A 287 -5.71 12.96 -2.11
CA LYS A 287 -6.86 13.07 -1.20
C LYS A 287 -7.10 14.54 -0.88
N ILE A 288 -8.34 14.95 -0.90
CA ILE A 288 -8.77 16.33 -0.67
C ILE A 288 -9.72 16.30 0.51
N TYR A 289 -9.42 17.11 1.53
CA TYR A 289 -10.24 17.22 2.72
C TYR A 289 -10.79 18.64 2.82
N LEU A 290 -12.11 18.74 3.02
CA LEU A 290 -12.71 19.96 3.55
C LEU A 290 -12.51 19.94 5.06
N VAL A 291 -11.82 20.96 5.56
CA VAL A 291 -11.55 21.16 6.98
C VAL A 291 -12.39 22.33 7.46
N HIS A 292 -13.07 22.13 8.58
CA HIS A 292 -13.93 23.11 9.22
C HIS A 292 -13.66 23.13 10.71
N ASN A 293 -13.33 24.29 11.28
CA ASN A 293 -12.94 24.40 12.70
C ASN A 293 -11.85 23.38 13.09
N ASN A 294 -10.83 23.24 12.23
CA ASN A 294 -9.72 22.27 12.36
C ASN A 294 -10.13 20.78 12.34
N GLN A 295 -11.37 20.46 11.96
CA GLN A 295 -11.85 19.10 11.81
C GLN A 295 -12.08 18.74 10.34
N LYS A 296 -11.63 17.56 9.92
CA LYS A 296 -11.86 17.04 8.56
C LYS A 296 -13.29 16.54 8.44
N ILE A 297 -14.13 17.27 7.71
CA ILE A 297 -15.57 16.96 7.60
C ILE A 297 -15.93 16.22 6.32
N ILE A 298 -15.23 16.48 5.20
CA ILE A 298 -15.49 15.81 3.92
C ILE A 298 -14.17 15.35 3.31
N LYS A 299 -14.15 14.16 2.71
CA LYS A 299 -12.99 13.60 2.01
C LYS A 299 -13.36 13.19 0.59
N LYS A 300 -12.58 13.65 -0.39
CA LYS A 300 -12.63 13.22 -1.79
C LYS A 300 -11.24 12.75 -2.23
N ARG A 301 -11.16 12.07 -3.38
CA ARG A 301 -9.88 11.63 -3.95
C ARG A 301 -9.91 11.63 -5.47
N THR A 302 -8.75 11.85 -6.07
CA THR A 302 -8.52 11.66 -7.50
C THR A 302 -8.35 10.18 -7.85
N HIS A 303 -8.35 9.90 -9.15
CA HIS A 303 -7.85 8.64 -9.67
C HIS A 303 -6.33 8.54 -9.49
N VAL A 304 -5.83 7.30 -9.46
CA VAL A 304 -4.39 7.00 -9.41
C VAL A 304 -3.82 7.13 -10.81
N LYS A 305 -2.76 7.93 -10.95
CA LYS A 305 -1.97 8.00 -12.18
C LYS A 305 -0.75 7.12 -11.99
N LYS A 306 -0.57 6.12 -12.86
CA LYS A 306 0.49 5.12 -12.67
C LYS A 306 1.81 5.61 -13.25
N ARG A 307 2.90 5.28 -12.57
CA ARG A 307 4.29 5.37 -13.03
C ARG A 307 4.63 6.74 -13.61
N THR A 308 4.41 7.80 -12.84
CA THR A 308 4.73 9.17 -13.26
C THR A 308 5.06 10.07 -12.07
N THR A 309 6.11 10.89 -12.20
CA THR A 309 6.44 11.96 -11.24
C THR A 309 5.81 13.31 -11.60
N SER A 310 5.12 13.37 -12.74
CA SER A 310 4.44 14.55 -13.26
C SER A 310 3.01 14.19 -13.70
N PRO A 311 2.13 13.79 -12.77
CA PRO A 311 0.78 13.36 -13.09
C PRO A 311 -0.11 14.51 -13.57
N VAL A 312 -0.97 14.22 -14.56
CA VAL A 312 -2.08 15.09 -14.95
C VAL A 312 -3.39 14.44 -14.47
N PHE A 313 -4.10 15.14 -13.59
CA PHE A 313 -5.36 14.69 -13.00
C PHE A 313 -6.54 15.27 -13.78
N ASN A 314 -6.64 16.60 -13.86
CA ASN A 314 -7.78 17.34 -14.42
C ASN A 314 -9.13 16.89 -13.82
N GLU A 315 -9.16 16.73 -12.49
CA GLU A 315 -10.35 16.25 -11.78
C GLU A 315 -10.96 17.38 -10.94
N SER A 316 -12.27 17.59 -11.08
CA SER A 316 -13.04 18.63 -10.41
C SER A 316 -13.89 18.07 -9.28
N PHE A 317 -13.88 18.76 -8.15
CA PHE A 317 -14.56 18.37 -6.92
C PHE A 317 -15.35 19.54 -6.38
N VAL A 318 -16.61 19.28 -6.07
CA VAL A 318 -17.53 20.27 -5.50
C VAL A 318 -17.66 20.07 -4.00
N PHE A 319 -17.49 21.11 -3.21
CA PHE A 319 -17.72 21.09 -1.78
C PHE A 319 -18.83 22.08 -1.42
N ASP A 320 -19.83 21.59 -0.70
CA ASP A 320 -20.87 22.42 -0.10
C ASP A 320 -20.32 22.96 1.23
N ILE A 321 -20.29 24.27 1.36
CA ILE A 321 -19.79 24.97 2.55
C ILE A 321 -20.93 25.07 3.57
N PRO A 322 -20.67 24.76 4.86
CA PRO A 322 -21.67 24.94 5.91
C PRO A 322 -22.29 26.34 5.90
N TYR A 323 -23.61 26.40 6.03
CA TYR A 323 -24.40 27.64 5.96
C TYR A 323 -24.01 28.61 7.10
N ASN A 324 -23.97 29.92 6.82
CA ASN A 324 -23.69 31.01 7.78
C ASN A 324 -22.27 31.11 8.40
N GLU A 325 -21.30 30.26 8.03
CA GLU A 325 -19.93 30.34 8.58
C GLU A 325 -18.89 31.01 7.64
N GLY A 326 -19.29 31.35 6.42
CA GLY A 326 -18.37 31.94 5.43
C GLY A 326 -17.16 31.04 5.15
N LEU A 327 -16.02 31.66 4.82
CA LEU A 327 -14.76 30.95 4.55
C LEU A 327 -13.69 31.18 5.64
N GLU A 328 -14.06 31.79 6.77
CA GLU A 328 -13.12 32.16 7.84
C GLU A 328 -12.63 30.96 8.66
N ASN A 329 -13.48 29.93 8.77
CA ASN A 329 -13.18 28.69 9.48
C ASN A 329 -13.01 27.48 8.55
N VAL A 330 -12.96 27.73 7.24
CA VAL A 330 -12.85 26.70 6.20
C VAL A 330 -11.43 26.68 5.66
N SER A 331 -10.86 25.48 5.55
CA SER A 331 -9.65 25.23 4.76
C SER A 331 -9.79 23.97 3.90
N ILE A 332 -8.97 23.88 2.86
CA ILE A 332 -8.85 22.70 2.01
C ILE A 332 -7.46 22.11 2.17
N GLU A 333 -7.40 20.87 2.64
CA GLU A 333 -6.16 20.11 2.75
C GLU A 333 -6.04 19.12 1.60
N PHE A 334 -4.98 19.24 0.81
CA PHE A 334 -4.57 18.26 -0.19
C PHE A 334 -3.46 17.40 0.39
N GLN A 335 -3.61 16.08 0.27
CA GLN A 335 -2.55 15.13 0.54
C GLN A 335 -2.23 14.41 -0.77
N VAL A 336 -1.03 14.58 -1.29
CA VAL A 336 -0.52 13.79 -2.42
C VAL A 336 0.09 12.52 -1.86
N LEU A 337 -0.35 11.37 -2.35
CA LEU A 337 0.11 10.07 -1.88
C LEU A 337 0.57 9.21 -3.06
N ASP A 338 1.51 8.33 -2.75
CA ASP A 338 1.91 7.23 -3.62
C ASP A 338 1.03 6.01 -3.35
N TYR A 339 0.46 5.42 -4.40
CA TYR A 339 -0.33 4.20 -4.27
C TYR A 339 0.57 2.97 -4.34
N ASP A 340 0.61 2.18 -3.27
CA ASP A 340 1.24 0.86 -3.28
C ASP A 340 0.18 -0.23 -3.07
N ARG A 341 0.21 -1.27 -3.91
CA ARG A 341 -0.71 -2.41 -3.83
C ARG A 341 -0.45 -3.27 -2.59
N VAL A 342 0.81 -3.36 -2.14
CA VAL A 342 1.26 -4.30 -1.13
C VAL A 342 1.53 -3.60 0.20
N THR A 343 2.14 -2.42 0.18
CA THR A 343 2.47 -1.66 1.39
C THR A 343 1.46 -0.55 1.68
N LYS A 344 1.51 0.06 2.86
CA LYS A 344 0.71 1.25 3.16
C LYS A 344 1.11 2.39 2.20
N ASN A 345 0.09 3.10 1.69
CA ASN A 345 0.31 4.26 0.81
C ASN A 345 1.11 5.34 1.54
N GLU A 346 2.18 5.81 0.91
CA GLU A 346 3.06 6.82 1.49
C GLU A 346 2.56 8.23 1.14
N VAL A 347 2.64 9.15 2.10
CA VAL A 347 2.30 10.56 1.85
C VAL A 347 3.52 11.25 1.26
N ILE A 348 3.40 11.66 0.00
CA ILE A 348 4.45 12.42 -0.72
C ILE A 348 4.56 13.82 -0.14
N GLY A 349 3.42 14.47 0.09
CA GLY A 349 3.39 15.78 0.74
C GLY A 349 1.98 16.33 0.84
N LYS A 350 1.87 17.44 1.56
CA LYS A 350 0.60 18.11 1.87
C LYS A 350 0.61 19.56 1.42
N LEU A 351 -0.58 20.08 1.15
CA LEU A 351 -0.86 21.48 0.91
C LEU A 351 -2.14 21.84 1.66
N GLU A 352 -2.14 22.93 2.40
CA GLU A 352 -3.34 23.48 3.01
C GLU A 352 -3.59 24.88 2.42
N LEU A 353 -4.83 25.13 2.01
CA LEU A 353 -5.30 26.44 1.56
C LEU A 353 -6.42 26.90 2.50
N GLY A 354 -6.25 28.07 3.11
CA GLY A 354 -7.19 28.59 4.09
C GLY A 354 -6.69 29.89 4.71
N PRO A 355 -7.51 30.51 5.58
CA PRO A 355 -7.24 31.83 6.14
C PRO A 355 -6.05 31.86 7.11
N LYS A 356 -5.76 30.72 7.76
CA LYS A 356 -4.69 30.55 8.76
C LYS A 356 -3.40 29.94 8.19
N THR A 357 -3.21 30.00 6.88
CA THR A 357 -2.06 29.38 6.19
C THR A 357 -0.92 30.37 5.93
N ASP A 358 0.22 29.86 5.45
CA ASP A 358 1.43 30.64 5.15
C ASP A 358 1.23 31.63 3.98
N SER A 359 2.24 32.46 3.69
CA SER A 359 2.13 33.60 2.76
C SER A 359 1.54 33.27 1.38
N SER A 360 2.11 32.34 0.61
CA SER A 360 1.65 32.04 -0.75
C SER A 360 0.26 31.37 -0.78
N THR A 361 -0.01 30.46 0.17
CA THR A 361 -1.28 29.75 0.27
C THR A 361 -2.41 30.68 0.73
N LYS A 362 -2.10 31.62 1.63
CA LYS A 362 -3.01 32.66 2.08
C LYS A 362 -3.34 33.63 0.96
N LYS A 363 -2.36 34.04 0.16
CA LYS A 363 -2.59 34.89 -1.02
C LYS A 363 -3.56 34.22 -1.99
N HIS A 364 -3.30 32.96 -2.36
CA HIS A 364 -4.21 32.21 -3.25
C HIS A 364 -5.64 32.18 -2.69
N TRP A 365 -5.79 31.93 -1.38
CA TRP A 365 -7.09 31.92 -0.71
C TRP A 365 -7.78 33.29 -0.74
N GLN A 366 -7.05 34.37 -0.49
CA GLN A 366 -7.57 35.74 -0.55
C GLN A 366 -7.98 36.14 -1.97
N ASP A 367 -7.22 35.74 -2.99
CA ASP A 367 -7.56 35.98 -4.39
C ASP A 367 -8.88 35.27 -4.77
N VAL A 368 -9.09 34.04 -4.28
CA VAL A 368 -10.33 33.27 -4.49
C VAL A 368 -11.54 33.94 -3.82
N ILE A 369 -11.35 34.49 -2.61
CA ILE A 369 -12.41 35.20 -1.89
C ILE A 369 -12.73 36.54 -2.56
N SER A 370 -11.71 37.29 -2.97
CA SER A 370 -11.87 38.62 -3.57
C SER A 370 -12.44 38.58 -4.99
N SER A 371 -12.29 37.46 -5.69
CA SER A 371 -12.81 37.25 -7.04
C SER A 371 -13.85 36.11 -7.10
N PRO A 372 -15.05 36.30 -6.52
CA PRO A 372 -16.08 35.26 -6.52
C PRO A 372 -16.49 34.86 -7.94
N ARG A 373 -16.82 33.58 -8.13
CA ARG A 373 -17.14 32.91 -9.40
C ARG A 373 -16.00 32.85 -10.42
N ARG A 374 -14.84 33.42 -10.12
CA ARG A 374 -13.63 33.28 -10.94
C ARG A 374 -12.87 32.03 -10.54
N GLN A 375 -12.46 31.26 -11.54
CA GLN A 375 -11.56 30.13 -11.35
C GLN A 375 -10.11 30.65 -11.29
N ILE A 376 -9.44 30.43 -10.17
CA ILE A 376 -8.05 30.89 -9.94
C ILE A 376 -7.18 29.68 -9.74
N ALA A 377 -6.06 29.59 -10.46
CA ALA A 377 -5.16 28.44 -10.45
C ALA A 377 -3.75 28.88 -10.06
N GLU A 378 -3.13 28.16 -9.14
CA GLU A 378 -1.79 28.49 -8.67
C GLU A 378 -0.98 27.24 -8.31
N TRP A 379 0.33 27.30 -8.55
CA TRP A 379 1.28 26.26 -8.16
C TRP A 379 1.67 26.43 -6.69
N HIS A 380 1.68 25.32 -5.97
CA HIS A 380 2.09 25.27 -4.57
C HIS A 380 3.11 24.18 -4.32
N LYS A 381 4.15 24.50 -3.55
CA LYS A 381 5.13 23.52 -3.07
C LYS A 381 4.51 22.64 -2.00
N LEU A 382 4.74 21.33 -2.11
CA LEU A 382 4.27 20.36 -1.13
C LEU A 382 5.14 20.36 0.13
N LYS A 383 4.51 20.25 1.30
CA LYS A 383 5.12 20.24 2.63
C LYS A 383 4.90 18.90 3.35
N ASP A 384 5.44 18.76 4.55
CA ASP A 384 5.41 17.52 5.36
C ASP A 384 4.03 17.08 5.87
#